data_AF-A0A5Q5ARN4-F1
#
_entry.id   AF-A0A5Q5ARN4-F1
#
_cell.length_a   1.000
_cell.length_b   1.000
_cell.length_c   1.000
_cell.angle_alpha   90.00
_cell.angle_beta   90.00
_cell.angle_gamma   90.00
#
_symmetry.space_group_name_H-M   'P 1'
#
loop_
_entity.id
_entity.type
_entity.pdbx_description
1 polymer ?
#
loop_
_entity_poly.entity_id
_entity_poly.type
_entity_poly.pdbx_seq_one_letter_code
_entity_poly.pdbx_strand_id
1 'polypeptide(L)'
;LREWGKYNCKLLKEKQKSLEKQCSVNKRKTDCSSKCNSECYSYRNLIKRQKYEINILAKRYVQVIRYNIFNKKIVQPNNAYDFIKANCTDCKDIDFKTLFEFEYGKYEEKCMCQSFLDLRIQFKDYEVCSFNADKHTVSSDKRFCLAKKEFKPWQCDKNTFEKVHNEGVCVSPRRQGFCLGNLSYLLSDDIYKIHNKQLLIEIIMASQQEGKLLWKKHGIILDNDNACKYINDSYNDYRDVVLGNDLWNDKNSVKVQQNLNMIFERNFGCKVGKHRHFKSIKELKYVWWILNRDKIWDSMKCGIQEVDPRRISCKKLDELE
;
A
#
# COMPACT_ATOMS: atom_id res chain seq x y z
N LEU A 1 18.20 -14.58 -17.59
CA LEU A 1 17.70 -13.25 -18.02
C LEU A 1 17.33 -13.20 -19.50
N ARG A 2 18.23 -13.54 -20.45
CA ARG A 2 17.90 -13.51 -21.90
C ARG A 2 16.69 -14.38 -22.26
N GLU A 3 16.72 -15.64 -21.84
CA GLU A 3 15.63 -16.60 -22.07
C GLU A 3 14.33 -16.15 -21.39
N TRP A 4 14.42 -15.75 -20.11
CA TRP A 4 13.30 -15.17 -19.38
C TRP A 4 12.66 -14.01 -20.15
N GLY A 5 13.47 -13.06 -20.64
CA GLY A 5 12.99 -11.90 -21.40
C GLY A 5 12.30 -12.31 -22.69
N LYS A 6 12.89 -13.24 -23.46
CA LYS A 6 12.28 -13.75 -24.70
C LYS A 6 10.91 -14.37 -24.46
N TYR A 7 10.79 -15.25 -23.47
CA TYR A 7 9.54 -15.93 -23.18
C TYR A 7 8.50 -15.00 -22.56
N ASN A 8 8.85 -14.29 -21.49
CA ASN A 8 7.88 -13.54 -20.69
C ASN A 8 7.41 -12.25 -21.37
N CYS A 9 8.24 -11.56 -22.15
CA CYS A 9 7.80 -10.36 -22.87
C CYS A 9 6.86 -10.72 -24.03
N LYS A 10 7.12 -11.85 -24.72
CA LYS A 10 6.22 -12.36 -25.75
C LYS A 10 4.86 -12.74 -25.15
N LEU A 11 4.86 -13.55 -24.08
CA LEU A 11 3.65 -13.94 -23.37
C LEU A 11 2.86 -12.73 -22.83
N LEU A 12 3.58 -11.73 -22.30
CA LEU A 12 2.96 -10.48 -21.85
C LEU A 12 2.23 -9.79 -23.01
N LYS A 13 2.89 -9.58 -24.15
CA LYS A 13 2.26 -8.96 -25.33
C LYS A 13 1.04 -9.72 -25.83
N GLU A 14 1.09 -11.06 -25.83
CA GLU A 14 -0.05 -11.90 -26.21
C GLU A 14 -1.24 -11.68 -25.28
N LYS A 15 -1.01 -11.66 -23.95
CA LYS A 15 -2.06 -11.36 -22.98
C LYS A 15 -2.58 -9.93 -23.08
N GLN A 16 -1.72 -8.95 -23.35
CA GLN A 16 -2.13 -7.57 -23.57
C GLN A 16 -3.07 -7.44 -24.78
N LYS A 17 -2.77 -8.12 -25.89
CA LYS A 17 -3.66 -8.17 -27.06
C LYS A 17 -5.00 -8.83 -26.74
N SER A 18 -5.00 -9.92 -25.96
CA SER A 18 -6.25 -10.56 -25.49
C SER A 18 -7.11 -9.61 -24.69
N LEU A 19 -6.48 -8.90 -23.74
CA LEU A 19 -7.14 -7.93 -22.86
C LEU A 19 -7.71 -6.75 -23.65
N GLU A 20 -6.96 -6.21 -24.62
CA GLU A 20 -7.45 -5.15 -25.51
C GLU A 20 -8.62 -5.58 -26.39
N LYS A 21 -8.70 -6.86 -26.75
CA LYS A 21 -9.80 -7.42 -27.52
C LYS A 21 -11.05 -7.64 -26.68
N GLN A 22 -10.88 -8.11 -25.44
CA GLN A 22 -12.00 -8.51 -24.57
C GLN A 22 -12.51 -7.37 -23.68
N CYS A 23 -11.66 -6.37 -23.37
CA CYS A 23 -11.99 -5.23 -22.54
C CYS A 23 -12.06 -3.96 -23.40
N SER A 24 -13.23 -3.33 -23.42
CA SER A 24 -13.38 -2.03 -24.08
C SER A 24 -12.69 -0.93 -23.26
N VAL A 25 -12.24 0.17 -23.90
CA VAL A 25 -11.93 1.39 -23.13
C VAL A 25 -13.21 1.75 -22.37
N ASN A 26 -13.13 1.87 -21.05
CA ASN A 26 -14.27 1.97 -20.15
C ASN A 26 -14.99 3.35 -20.25
N LYS A 27 -15.29 3.81 -21.47
CA LYS A 27 -15.95 5.08 -21.78
C LYS A 27 -17.36 5.17 -21.18
N ARG A 28 -18.03 4.03 -20.99
CA ARG A 28 -19.37 3.92 -20.37
C ARG A 28 -19.34 3.51 -18.91
N LYS A 29 -18.18 3.29 -18.31
CA LYS A 29 -18.04 3.09 -16.86
C LYS A 29 -18.82 1.87 -16.32
N THR A 30 -18.95 0.80 -17.11
CA THR A 30 -19.78 -0.38 -16.77
C THR A 30 -19.23 -1.72 -17.27
N ASP A 31 -18.05 -1.79 -17.90
CA ASP A 31 -17.54 -3.06 -18.43
C ASP A 31 -16.94 -3.94 -17.32
N CYS A 32 -17.85 -4.54 -16.53
CA CYS A 32 -17.58 -5.59 -15.56
C CYS A 32 -17.92 -6.96 -16.17
N SER A 33 -17.81 -7.10 -17.49
CA SER A 33 -18.18 -8.33 -18.17
C SER A 33 -17.34 -9.50 -17.63
N SER A 34 -17.97 -10.67 -17.48
CA SER A 34 -17.29 -11.87 -16.96
C SER A 34 -16.05 -12.23 -17.77
N LYS A 35 -16.07 -11.96 -19.09
CA LYS A 35 -14.94 -12.15 -20.01
C LYS A 35 -13.80 -11.18 -19.75
N CYS A 36 -14.06 -9.86 -19.68
CA CYS A 36 -13.01 -8.89 -19.36
C CYS A 36 -12.42 -9.14 -17.97
N ASN A 37 -13.26 -9.43 -16.97
CA ASN A 37 -12.80 -9.76 -15.62
C ASN A 37 -11.89 -11.01 -15.60
N SER A 38 -12.25 -12.05 -16.36
CA SER A 38 -11.43 -13.26 -16.49
C SER A 38 -10.07 -12.98 -17.12
N GLU A 39 -10.04 -12.19 -18.21
CA GLU A 39 -8.78 -11.80 -18.85
C GLU A 39 -7.92 -10.91 -17.94
N CYS A 40 -8.52 -9.94 -17.26
CA CYS A 40 -7.84 -9.08 -16.29
C CYS A 40 -7.27 -9.88 -15.12
N TYR A 41 -8.01 -10.87 -14.60
CA TYR A 41 -7.51 -11.79 -13.57
C TYR A 41 -6.31 -12.62 -14.06
N SER A 42 -6.41 -13.18 -15.28
CA SER A 42 -5.31 -13.92 -15.91
C SER A 42 -4.07 -13.03 -16.08
N TYR A 43 -4.26 -11.79 -16.52
CA TYR A 43 -3.20 -10.82 -16.74
C TYR A 43 -2.52 -10.39 -15.43
N ARG A 44 -3.30 -10.09 -14.38
CA ARG A 44 -2.80 -9.80 -13.02
C ARG A 44 -1.91 -10.93 -12.49
N ASN A 45 -2.37 -12.17 -12.62
CA ASN A 45 -1.60 -13.33 -12.15
C ASN A 45 -0.28 -13.48 -12.93
N LEU A 46 -0.30 -13.22 -14.24
CA LEU A 46 0.91 -13.21 -15.05
C LEU A 46 1.90 -12.14 -14.57
N ILE A 47 1.45 -10.89 -14.37
CA ILE A 47 2.30 -9.80 -13.87
C ILE A 47 2.90 -10.18 -12.52
N LYS A 48 2.07 -10.67 -11.59
CA LYS A 48 2.50 -11.06 -10.24
C LYS A 48 3.60 -12.13 -10.29
N ARG A 49 3.41 -13.17 -11.11
CA ARG A 49 4.41 -14.23 -11.33
C ARG A 49 5.71 -13.66 -11.92
N GLN A 50 5.61 -12.87 -12.98
CA GLN A 50 6.77 -12.29 -13.64
C GLN A 50 7.56 -11.35 -12.72
N LYS A 51 6.87 -10.54 -11.90
CA LYS A 51 7.50 -9.66 -10.90
C LYS A 51 8.34 -10.47 -9.90
N TYR A 52 7.80 -11.58 -9.40
CA TYR A 52 8.51 -12.47 -8.50
C TYR A 52 9.76 -13.08 -9.16
N GLU A 53 9.62 -13.66 -10.34
CA GLU A 53 10.72 -14.27 -11.09
C GLU A 53 11.84 -13.27 -11.39
N ILE A 54 11.48 -12.08 -11.90
CA ILE A 54 12.49 -11.09 -12.29
C ILE A 54 13.20 -10.49 -11.08
N ASN A 55 12.53 -10.34 -9.95
CA ASN A 55 13.17 -9.86 -8.71
C ASN A 55 14.31 -10.78 -8.28
N ILE A 56 14.12 -12.10 -8.37
CA ILE A 56 15.15 -13.10 -8.04
C ILE A 56 16.31 -13.01 -9.04
N LEU A 57 16.00 -13.01 -10.34
CA LEU A 57 17.00 -12.96 -11.40
C LEU A 57 17.80 -11.66 -11.39
N ALA A 58 17.15 -10.52 -11.11
CA ALA A 58 17.76 -9.21 -11.05
C ALA A 58 18.75 -9.10 -9.88
N LYS A 59 18.39 -9.62 -8.70
CA LYS A 59 19.30 -9.70 -7.54
C LYS A 59 20.58 -10.47 -7.88
N ARG A 60 20.44 -11.65 -8.50
CA ARG A 60 21.60 -12.46 -8.93
C ARG A 60 22.44 -11.77 -10.00
N TYR A 61 21.81 -11.10 -10.96
CA TYR A 61 22.52 -10.36 -12.00
C TYR A 61 23.41 -9.25 -11.43
N VAL A 62 22.87 -8.46 -10.50
CA VAL A 62 23.64 -7.38 -9.84
C VAL A 62 24.84 -7.95 -9.07
N GLN A 63 24.69 -9.12 -8.42
CA GLN A 63 25.82 -9.79 -7.75
C GLN A 63 26.94 -10.18 -8.73
N VAL A 64 26.58 -10.80 -9.86
CA VAL A 64 27.55 -11.21 -10.89
C VAL A 64 28.23 -10.01 -11.54
N ILE A 65 27.48 -8.95 -11.88
CA ILE A 65 28.05 -7.74 -12.48
C ILE A 65 28.97 -7.01 -11.49
N ARG A 66 28.58 -6.89 -10.21
CA ARG A 66 29.44 -6.29 -9.18
C ARG A 66 30.76 -7.03 -9.05
N TYR A 67 30.73 -8.37 -9.01
CA TYR A 67 31.95 -9.19 -9.00
C TYR A 67 32.87 -8.89 -10.20
N ASN A 68 32.31 -8.72 -11.40
CA ASN A 68 33.07 -8.38 -12.60
C ASN A 68 33.62 -6.94 -12.62
N ILE A 69 32.92 -5.98 -11.99
CA ILE A 69 33.37 -4.58 -11.86
C ILE A 69 34.63 -4.48 -10.99
N PHE A 70 34.71 -5.25 -9.90
CA PHE A 70 35.94 -5.33 -9.08
C PHE A 70 37.15 -5.81 -9.90
N ASN A 71 36.92 -6.54 -11.00
CA ASN A 71 37.95 -7.01 -11.95
C ASN A 71 38.19 -6.07 -13.15
N LYS A 72 37.98 -4.74 -12.98
CA LYS A 72 38.27 -3.64 -13.94
C LYS A 72 37.47 -3.58 -15.25
N LYS A 73 36.45 -4.41 -15.49
CA LYS A 73 35.54 -4.24 -16.65
C LYS A 73 34.16 -3.74 -16.21
N ILE A 74 33.82 -2.50 -16.58
CA ILE A 74 32.44 -1.99 -16.46
C ILE A 74 31.60 -2.70 -17.52
N VAL A 75 30.82 -3.71 -17.11
CA VAL A 75 29.87 -4.39 -17.99
C VAL A 75 28.54 -3.65 -17.96
N GLN A 76 28.18 -3.01 -19.08
CA GLN A 76 26.84 -2.45 -19.29
C GLN A 76 25.93 -3.51 -19.94
N PRO A 77 24.63 -3.57 -19.59
CA PRO A 77 23.91 -2.70 -18.66
C PRO A 77 24.09 -3.07 -17.18
N ASN A 78 24.13 -2.09 -16.28
CA ASN A 78 24.34 -2.29 -14.84
C ASN A 78 23.10 -2.76 -14.05
N ASN A 79 21.94 -2.88 -14.71
CA ASN A 79 20.72 -3.41 -14.12
C ASN A 79 20.04 -4.42 -15.07
N ALA A 80 19.28 -5.33 -14.47
CA ALA A 80 18.71 -6.47 -15.19
C ALA A 80 17.61 -6.07 -16.19
N TYR A 81 16.86 -5.00 -15.92
CA TYR A 81 15.80 -4.53 -16.81
C TYR A 81 16.39 -3.98 -18.11
N ASP A 82 17.41 -3.14 -18.02
CA ASP A 82 18.11 -2.61 -19.20
C ASP A 82 18.83 -3.72 -19.95
N PHE A 83 19.42 -4.69 -19.25
CA PHE A 83 19.97 -5.89 -19.88
C PHE A 83 18.92 -6.63 -20.71
N ILE A 84 17.72 -6.84 -20.16
CA ILE A 84 16.62 -7.48 -20.87
C ILE A 84 16.20 -6.64 -22.09
N LYS A 85 16.00 -5.33 -21.94
CA LYS A 85 15.62 -4.43 -23.04
C LYS A 85 16.64 -4.41 -24.17
N ALA A 86 17.93 -4.43 -23.85
CA ALA A 86 19.01 -4.43 -24.84
C ALA A 86 19.13 -5.76 -25.58
N ASN A 87 18.76 -6.89 -24.95
CA ASN A 87 18.98 -8.23 -25.49
C ASN A 87 17.69 -8.91 -25.99
N CYS A 88 16.53 -8.30 -25.77
CA CYS A 88 15.24 -8.84 -26.18
C CYS A 88 14.40 -7.75 -26.84
N THR A 89 14.25 -7.85 -28.16
CA THR A 89 13.46 -6.92 -28.99
C THR A 89 12.02 -6.81 -28.49
N ASP A 90 11.42 -7.90 -28.03
CA ASP A 90 10.06 -7.89 -27.49
C ASP A 90 9.90 -7.12 -26.19
N CYS A 91 10.98 -6.91 -25.43
CA CYS A 91 10.93 -6.18 -24.18
C CYS A 91 11.24 -4.69 -24.33
N LYS A 92 11.64 -4.23 -25.53
CA LYS A 92 12.20 -2.89 -25.74
C LYS A 92 11.25 -1.77 -25.27
N ASP A 93 9.96 -1.93 -25.58
CA ASP A 93 8.92 -0.93 -25.29
C ASP A 93 8.19 -1.18 -23.96
N ILE A 94 8.64 -2.15 -23.17
CA ILE A 94 8.02 -2.45 -21.87
C ILE A 94 8.54 -1.48 -20.82
N ASP A 95 7.64 -0.71 -20.23
CA ASP A 95 7.92 0.00 -18.99
C ASP A 95 7.73 -0.95 -17.80
N PHE A 96 8.82 -1.60 -17.39
CA PHE A 96 8.81 -2.51 -16.23
C PHE A 96 8.48 -1.83 -14.91
N LYS A 97 8.73 -0.51 -14.79
CA LYS A 97 8.37 0.24 -13.59
C LYS A 97 6.85 0.29 -13.49
N THR A 98 6.20 0.88 -14.50
CA THR A 98 4.73 0.96 -14.56
C THR A 98 4.07 -0.42 -14.53
N LEU A 99 4.67 -1.42 -15.19
CA LEU A 99 4.14 -2.79 -15.22
C LEU A 99 4.05 -3.43 -13.84
N PHE A 100 5.02 -3.18 -12.96
CA PHE A 100 5.13 -3.81 -11.64
C PHE A 100 4.74 -2.90 -10.47
N GLU A 101 4.51 -1.62 -10.75
CA GLU A 101 3.99 -0.62 -9.82
C GLU A 101 2.48 -0.83 -9.58
N PHE A 102 1.71 -1.15 -10.63
CA PHE A 102 0.26 -1.34 -10.55
C PHE A 102 -0.18 -2.81 -10.65
N GLU A 103 -1.40 -3.11 -10.21
CA GLU A 103 -1.95 -4.48 -10.18
C GLU A 103 -2.20 -5.04 -11.58
N TYR A 104 -2.63 -4.19 -12.51
CA TYR A 104 -2.82 -4.49 -13.93
C TYR A 104 -1.88 -3.65 -14.82
N GLY A 105 -0.77 -3.14 -14.28
CA GLY A 105 0.19 -2.31 -15.02
C GLY A 105 -0.49 -1.16 -15.78
N LYS A 106 -0.17 -0.98 -17.07
CA LYS A 106 -0.80 0.06 -17.93
C LYS A 106 -2.29 -0.15 -18.23
N TYR A 107 -2.86 -1.30 -17.89
CA TYR A 107 -4.29 -1.61 -18.13
C TYR A 107 -5.16 -1.46 -16.88
N GLU A 108 -4.62 -0.85 -15.82
CA GLU A 108 -5.33 -0.55 -14.57
C GLU A 108 -6.73 0.00 -14.85
N GLU A 109 -6.87 1.02 -15.68
CA GLU A 109 -8.16 1.65 -15.98
C GLU A 109 -9.12 0.78 -16.83
N LYS A 110 -8.60 -0.15 -17.63
CA LYS A 110 -9.42 -1.09 -18.41
C LYS A 110 -9.92 -2.25 -17.54
N CYS A 111 -9.10 -2.67 -16.59
CA CYS A 111 -9.41 -3.78 -15.70
C CYS A 111 -10.17 -3.37 -14.44
N MET A 112 -10.18 -2.07 -14.10
CA MET A 112 -10.97 -1.53 -13.01
C MET A 112 -12.39 -1.16 -13.47
N CYS A 113 -13.40 -1.79 -12.86
CA CYS A 113 -14.81 -1.38 -12.91
C CYS A 113 -15.00 0.05 -12.34
N GLN A 114 -16.00 0.81 -12.82
CA GLN A 114 -16.32 2.13 -12.25
C GLN A 114 -16.64 2.08 -10.76
N SER A 115 -17.26 0.99 -10.31
CA SER A 115 -17.50 0.74 -8.89
C SER A 115 -16.22 0.81 -8.04
N PHE A 116 -15.07 0.44 -8.62
CA PHE A 116 -13.73 0.51 -8.04
C PHE A 116 -13.02 1.85 -8.31
N LEU A 117 -13.27 2.51 -9.44
CA LEU A 117 -12.71 3.84 -9.71
C LEU A 117 -13.13 4.86 -8.65
N ASP A 118 -14.38 4.78 -8.15
CA ASP A 118 -14.85 5.67 -7.08
C ASP A 118 -14.15 5.42 -5.73
N LEU A 119 -13.52 4.25 -5.55
CA LEU A 119 -12.73 3.90 -4.36
C LEU A 119 -11.30 4.41 -4.47
N ARG A 120 -10.75 4.44 -5.69
CA ARG A 120 -9.39 4.93 -5.96
C ARG A 120 -9.38 6.45 -5.86
N ILE A 121 -8.47 6.96 -5.04
CA ILE A 121 -8.25 8.39 -4.93
C ILE A 121 -6.99 8.73 -5.71
N GLN A 122 -7.04 9.80 -6.48
CA GLN A 122 -5.87 10.36 -7.16
C GLN A 122 -5.48 11.67 -6.48
N PHE A 123 -4.18 11.80 -6.23
CA PHE A 123 -3.52 13.04 -5.85
C PHE A 123 -2.43 13.29 -6.87
N LYS A 124 -1.96 14.52 -7.00
CA LYS A 124 -0.66 14.77 -7.62
C LYS A 124 0.44 14.33 -6.65
N ASP A 125 1.54 13.78 -7.15
CA ASP A 125 2.58 13.16 -6.30
C ASP A 125 3.11 14.10 -5.20
N TYR A 126 3.21 15.40 -5.48
CA TYR A 126 3.66 16.40 -4.50
C TYR A 126 2.63 16.70 -3.39
N GLU A 127 1.36 16.35 -3.57
CA GLU A 127 0.30 16.67 -2.60
C GLU A 127 0.37 15.77 -1.37
N VAL A 128 0.80 14.51 -1.52
CA VAL A 128 0.82 13.52 -0.42
C VAL A 128 1.63 14.00 0.78
N CYS A 129 2.82 14.59 0.55
CA CYS A 129 3.66 15.12 1.63
C CYS A 129 3.20 16.48 2.18
N SER A 130 2.23 17.14 1.54
CA SER A 130 1.80 18.51 1.90
C SER A 130 0.63 18.56 2.87
N PHE A 131 -0.07 17.43 3.05
CA PHE A 131 -1.20 17.35 3.96
C PHE A 131 -0.75 17.52 5.42
N ASN A 132 -1.54 18.28 6.18
CA ASN A 132 -1.24 18.59 7.58
C ASN A 132 -2.53 18.86 8.33
N ALA A 133 -2.52 18.54 9.62
CA ALA A 133 -3.69 18.59 10.49
C ALA A 133 -4.24 20.01 10.67
N ASP A 134 -3.44 21.07 10.49
CA ASP A 134 -3.92 22.45 10.65
C ASP A 134 -4.87 22.89 9.54
N LYS A 135 -4.67 22.39 8.31
CA LYS A 135 -5.42 22.83 7.13
C LYS A 135 -6.38 21.80 6.58
N HIS A 136 -6.10 20.51 6.78
CA HIS A 136 -6.74 19.45 6.02
C HIS A 136 -7.55 18.47 6.87
N THR A 137 -7.55 18.61 8.20
CA THR A 137 -8.41 17.79 9.06
C THR A 137 -9.85 18.28 9.02
N VAL A 138 -10.80 17.35 9.16
CA VAL A 138 -12.19 17.70 9.50
C VAL A 138 -12.49 17.58 10.99
N SER A 139 -11.56 17.03 11.78
CA SER A 139 -11.75 16.92 13.23
C SER A 139 -11.67 18.30 13.89
N SER A 140 -12.63 18.56 14.76
CA SER A 140 -12.64 19.74 15.63
C SER A 140 -11.55 19.70 16.73
N ASP A 141 -11.01 18.51 17.02
CA ASP A 141 -9.98 18.30 18.03
C ASP A 141 -8.60 18.23 17.37
N LYS A 142 -7.71 19.14 17.77
CA LYS A 142 -6.35 19.25 17.24
C LYS A 142 -5.32 18.42 18.00
N ARG A 143 -5.74 17.63 19.00
CA ARG A 143 -4.85 16.68 19.67
C ARG A 143 -4.44 15.64 18.64
N PHE A 144 -3.23 15.78 18.12
CA PHE A 144 -2.68 14.86 17.12
C PHE A 144 -1.79 13.81 17.80
N CYS A 145 -0.86 13.21 17.07
CA CYS A 145 -0.02 12.15 17.61
C CYS A 145 1.12 12.66 18.50
N LEU A 146 1.25 12.03 19.66
CA LEU A 146 2.27 12.32 20.67
C LEU A 146 3.61 11.67 20.32
N ALA A 147 4.70 12.22 20.87
CA ALA A 147 6.02 11.63 20.77
C ALA A 147 6.04 10.19 21.30
N LYS A 148 6.85 9.32 20.67
CA LYS A 148 7.00 7.93 21.11
C LYS A 148 7.69 7.92 22.47
N LYS A 149 7.03 7.36 23.49
CA LYS A 149 7.63 7.17 24.83
C LYS A 149 8.86 6.27 24.74
N GLU A 150 9.85 6.48 25.61
CA GLU A 150 11.11 5.73 25.56
C GLU A 150 10.89 4.24 25.87
N PHE A 151 10.21 3.93 26.98
CA PHE A 151 9.94 2.55 27.39
C PHE A 151 8.43 2.27 27.56
N LYS A 152 7.96 1.19 26.93
CA LYS A 152 6.69 0.52 27.23
C LYS A 152 6.93 -0.99 27.12
N PRO A 153 6.48 -1.81 28.07
CA PRO A 153 6.57 -3.26 27.95
C PRO A 153 5.54 -3.78 26.93
N TRP A 154 5.73 -5.01 26.44
CA TRP A 154 4.70 -5.73 25.73
C TRP A 154 3.46 -5.90 26.64
N GLN A 155 2.28 -5.69 26.08
CA GLN A 155 1.03 -5.88 26.83
C GLN A 155 0.34 -7.15 26.37
N CYS A 156 0.30 -8.14 27.25
CA CYS A 156 -0.25 -9.47 27.02
C CYS A 156 -1.45 -9.76 27.94
N ASP A 157 -2.19 -8.71 28.35
CA ASP A 157 -3.18 -8.83 29.44
C ASP A 157 -4.35 -9.75 29.05
N LYS A 158 -4.26 -10.99 29.54
CA LYS A 158 -5.24 -12.06 29.33
C LYS A 158 -6.66 -11.60 29.63
N ASN A 159 -6.89 -10.79 30.68
CA ASN A 159 -8.25 -10.44 31.11
C ASN A 159 -8.97 -9.46 30.18
N THR A 160 -8.20 -8.61 29.48
CA THR A 160 -8.74 -7.60 28.55
C THR A 160 -8.84 -8.15 27.12
N PHE A 161 -7.95 -9.08 26.75
CA PHE A 161 -7.94 -9.69 25.42
C PHE A 161 -8.72 -11.00 25.31
N GLU A 162 -8.79 -11.88 26.33
CA GLU A 162 -9.56 -13.15 26.25
C GLU A 162 -11.06 -12.92 26.06
N LYS A 163 -11.61 -11.78 26.54
CA LYS A 163 -13.00 -11.40 26.30
C LYS A 163 -13.29 -11.03 24.83
N VAL A 164 -12.26 -10.78 24.02
CA VAL A 164 -12.37 -10.30 22.62
C VAL A 164 -11.67 -11.22 21.62
N HIS A 165 -10.61 -11.91 22.04
CA HIS A 165 -9.75 -12.81 21.28
C HIS A 165 -9.43 -14.04 22.14
N ASN A 166 -10.02 -15.17 21.81
CA ASN A 166 -9.98 -16.42 22.61
C ASN A 166 -8.58 -17.03 22.82
N GLU A 167 -7.53 -16.48 22.20
CA GLU A 167 -6.20 -17.11 22.11
C GLU A 167 -5.06 -16.34 22.82
N GLY A 168 -5.37 -15.23 23.52
CA GLY A 168 -4.35 -14.44 24.25
C GLY A 168 -3.44 -13.64 23.32
N VAL A 169 -3.68 -12.33 23.21
CA VAL A 169 -2.94 -11.44 22.30
C VAL A 169 -1.90 -10.63 23.09
N CYS A 170 -0.67 -10.55 22.56
CA CYS A 170 0.38 -9.65 23.02
C CYS A 170 0.57 -8.50 22.03
N VAL A 171 0.45 -7.26 22.49
CA VAL A 171 0.60 -6.07 21.63
C VAL A 171 1.90 -5.35 21.90
N SER A 172 2.61 -5.06 20.80
CA SER A 172 3.95 -4.48 20.83
C SER A 172 3.93 -3.04 21.38
N PRO A 173 5.02 -2.60 22.02
CA PRO A 173 5.19 -1.21 22.46
C PRO A 173 4.98 -0.18 21.34
N ARG A 174 5.34 -0.56 20.10
CA ARG A 174 5.13 0.24 18.88
C ARG A 174 3.63 0.45 18.62
N ARG A 175 2.85 -0.64 18.56
CA ARG A 175 1.39 -0.58 18.34
C ARG A 175 0.65 0.15 19.47
N GLN A 176 1.12 0.02 20.72
CA GLN A 176 0.60 0.77 21.87
C GLN A 176 0.86 2.30 21.78
N GLY A 177 1.81 2.73 20.95
CA GLY A 177 2.14 4.13 20.69
C GLY A 177 1.78 4.57 19.26
N PHE A 178 0.97 3.76 18.57
CA PHE A 178 0.61 3.94 17.17
C PHE A 178 -0.20 5.21 16.95
N CYS A 179 0.15 5.96 15.91
CA CYS A 179 -0.51 7.21 15.55
C CYS A 179 -1.78 6.95 14.74
N LEU A 180 -2.96 7.08 15.35
CA LEU A 180 -4.24 7.07 14.64
C LEU A 180 -4.66 8.46 14.14
N GLY A 181 -3.85 9.49 14.45
CA GLY A 181 -4.11 10.88 14.06
C GLY A 181 -5.49 11.34 14.52
N ASN A 182 -6.18 12.07 13.65
CA ASN A 182 -7.51 12.60 13.97
C ASN A 182 -8.59 11.52 13.99
N LEU A 183 -8.35 10.33 13.43
CA LEU A 183 -9.36 9.26 13.40
C LEU A 183 -9.84 8.89 14.80
N SER A 184 -8.97 8.96 15.82
CA SER A 184 -9.32 8.72 17.22
C SER A 184 -10.16 9.84 17.84
N TYR A 185 -10.11 11.04 17.27
CA TYR A 185 -10.74 12.24 17.82
C TYR A 185 -11.99 12.68 17.07
N LEU A 186 -12.34 12.02 15.96
CA LEU A 186 -13.60 12.25 15.26
C LEU A 186 -14.79 12.13 16.21
N LEU A 187 -15.66 13.15 16.17
CA LEU A 187 -16.99 13.14 16.78
C LEU A 187 -18.03 12.67 15.77
N SER A 188 -19.24 12.35 16.24
CA SER A 188 -20.33 11.87 15.38
C SER A 188 -20.61 12.83 14.21
N ASP A 189 -20.57 14.14 14.44
CA ASP A 189 -20.82 15.14 13.40
C ASP A 189 -19.67 15.24 12.37
N ASP A 190 -18.43 14.97 12.80
CA ASP A 190 -17.26 14.98 11.92
C ASP A 190 -17.33 13.81 10.93
N ILE A 191 -17.84 12.66 11.37
CA ILE A 191 -18.00 11.46 10.52
C ILE A 191 -18.84 11.76 9.29
N TYR A 192 -19.86 12.62 9.41
CA TYR A 192 -20.71 13.01 8.28
C TYR A 192 -19.98 13.88 7.25
N LYS A 193 -18.83 14.46 7.58
CA LYS A 193 -18.01 15.25 6.63
C LYS A 193 -16.94 14.40 5.94
N ILE A 194 -16.73 13.16 6.37
CA ILE A 194 -15.68 12.30 5.82
C ILE A 194 -16.18 11.53 4.60
N HIS A 195 -15.91 12.09 3.43
CA HIS A 195 -16.02 11.39 2.15
C HIS A 195 -14.76 10.56 1.85
N ASN A 196 -14.81 9.74 0.80
CA ASN A 196 -13.70 8.87 0.41
C ASN A 196 -12.32 9.57 0.40
N LYS A 197 -12.22 10.70 -0.30
CA LYS A 197 -10.98 11.49 -0.40
C LYS A 197 -10.50 11.97 0.97
N GLN A 198 -11.42 12.46 1.80
CA GLN A 198 -11.08 12.96 3.14
C GLN A 198 -10.59 11.83 4.05
N LEU A 199 -11.21 10.65 3.98
CA LEU A 199 -10.78 9.48 4.74
C LEU A 199 -9.29 9.16 4.48
N LEU A 200 -8.89 9.15 3.21
CA LEU A 200 -7.50 8.91 2.86
C LEU A 200 -6.57 10.03 3.34
N ILE A 201 -7.01 11.29 3.29
CA ILE A 201 -6.23 12.43 3.81
C ILE A 201 -5.98 12.26 5.32
N GLU A 202 -6.99 11.87 6.11
CA GLU A 202 -6.80 11.62 7.54
C GLU A 202 -5.78 10.49 7.81
N ILE A 203 -5.84 9.41 7.04
CA ILE A 203 -4.88 8.30 7.16
C ILE A 203 -3.47 8.72 6.70
N ILE A 204 -3.36 9.52 5.63
CA ILE A 204 -2.09 10.08 5.14
C ILE A 204 -1.43 10.95 6.22
N MET A 205 -2.17 11.86 6.84
CA MET A 205 -1.64 12.71 7.91
C MET A 205 -1.17 11.88 9.11
N ALA A 206 -1.95 10.88 9.53
CA ALA A 206 -1.58 9.99 10.62
C ALA A 206 -0.30 9.20 10.30
N SER A 207 -0.26 8.56 9.13
CA SER A 207 0.88 7.75 8.69
C SER A 207 2.15 8.55 8.46
N GLN A 208 2.07 9.78 7.92
CA GLN A 208 3.20 10.69 7.83
C GLN A 208 3.80 10.96 9.21
N GLN A 209 2.96 11.26 10.18
CA GLN A 209 3.42 11.53 11.54
C GLN A 209 3.93 10.27 12.25
N GLU A 210 3.35 9.09 11.99
CA GLU A 210 3.88 7.81 12.45
C GLU A 210 5.30 7.59 11.93
N GLY A 211 5.51 7.76 10.62
CA GLY A 211 6.82 7.63 9.98
C GLY A 211 7.85 8.58 10.60
N LYS A 212 7.48 9.84 10.77
CA LYS A 212 8.31 10.87 11.43
C LYS A 212 8.70 10.48 12.85
N LEU A 213 7.72 10.08 13.66
CA LEU A 213 7.93 9.79 15.08
C LEU A 213 8.70 8.49 15.30
N LEU A 214 8.46 7.46 14.50
CA LEU A 214 9.25 6.24 14.51
C LEU A 214 10.68 6.50 14.07
N TRP A 215 10.89 7.32 13.04
CA TRP A 215 12.24 7.63 12.57
C TRP A 215 13.03 8.42 13.62
N LYS A 216 12.42 9.41 14.27
CA LYS A 216 13.04 10.11 15.40
C LYS A 216 13.47 9.16 16.52
N LYS A 217 12.67 8.12 16.80
CA LYS A 217 12.97 7.15 17.86
C LYS A 217 14.02 6.11 17.45
N HIS A 218 13.93 5.58 16.22
CA HIS A 218 14.68 4.40 15.80
C HIS A 218 15.71 4.68 14.70
N GLY A 219 15.43 5.57 13.76
CA GLY A 219 16.27 5.84 12.59
C GLY A 219 17.61 6.53 12.90
N ILE A 220 17.74 7.11 14.09
CA ILE A 220 19.00 7.70 14.59
C ILE A 220 19.86 6.67 15.32
N ILE A 221 19.23 5.70 15.98
CA ILE A 221 19.88 4.76 16.92
C ILE A 221 20.20 3.43 16.23
N LEU A 222 19.27 2.92 15.42
CA LEU A 222 19.38 1.65 14.73
C LEU A 222 19.99 1.84 13.34
N ASP A 223 20.52 0.75 12.78
CA ASP A 223 20.80 0.71 11.35
C ASP A 223 19.50 0.88 10.54
N ASN A 224 19.68 1.29 9.28
CA ASN A 224 18.57 1.60 8.39
C ASN A 224 17.58 0.44 8.23
N ASP A 225 18.07 -0.79 8.06
CA ASP A 225 17.21 -1.94 7.79
C ASP A 225 16.34 -2.25 9.01
N ASN A 226 16.91 -2.21 10.21
CA ASN A 226 16.15 -2.40 11.45
C ASN A 226 15.18 -1.24 11.74
N ALA A 227 15.55 0.02 11.47
CA ALA A 227 14.62 1.14 11.58
C ALA A 227 13.44 1.01 10.61
N CYS A 228 13.71 0.58 9.36
CA CYS A 228 12.69 0.36 8.36
C CYS A 228 11.75 -0.82 8.67
N LYS A 229 12.15 -1.80 9.49
CA LYS A 229 11.22 -2.83 9.99
C LYS A 229 10.10 -2.21 10.82
N TYR A 230 10.40 -1.29 11.74
CA TYR A 230 9.38 -0.58 12.51
C TYR A 230 8.41 0.22 11.62
N ILE A 231 8.92 0.82 10.54
CA ILE A 231 8.09 1.53 9.55
C ILE A 231 7.15 0.55 8.82
N ASN A 232 7.67 -0.58 8.35
CA ASN A 232 6.87 -1.61 7.69
C ASN A 232 5.82 -2.23 8.63
N ASP A 233 6.18 -2.49 9.89
CA ASP A 233 5.25 -3.01 10.88
C ASP A 233 4.10 -2.03 11.14
N SER A 234 4.38 -0.73 11.28
CA SER A 234 3.31 0.28 11.40
C SER A 234 2.49 0.44 10.11
N TYR A 235 3.10 0.30 8.94
CA TYR A 235 2.36 0.26 7.67
C TYR A 235 1.37 -0.92 7.62
N ASN A 236 1.78 -2.10 8.09
CA ASN A 236 0.90 -3.27 8.20
C ASN A 236 -0.18 -3.07 9.27
N ASP A 237 0.11 -2.40 10.38
CA ASP A 237 -0.93 -2.02 11.35
C ASP A 237 -1.98 -1.08 10.73
N TYR A 238 -1.58 -0.12 9.89
CA TYR A 238 -2.57 0.71 9.16
C TYR A 238 -3.46 -0.13 8.24
N ARG A 239 -2.90 -1.14 7.56
CA ARG A 239 -3.69 -2.10 6.79
C ARG A 239 -4.73 -2.75 7.70
N ASP A 240 -4.28 -3.33 8.81
CA ASP A 240 -5.16 -4.12 9.66
C ASP A 240 -6.21 -3.24 10.38
N VAL A 241 -5.89 -1.99 10.70
CA VAL A 241 -6.88 -0.99 11.14
C VAL A 241 -7.93 -0.69 10.05
N VAL A 242 -7.51 -0.44 8.80
CA VAL A 242 -8.47 -0.17 7.70
C VAL A 242 -9.37 -1.39 7.44
N LEU A 243 -8.78 -2.59 7.41
CA LEU A 243 -9.49 -3.85 7.14
C LEU A 243 -10.36 -4.32 8.32
N GLY A 244 -10.12 -3.81 9.52
CA GLY A 244 -10.75 -4.28 10.75
C GLY A 244 -10.24 -5.63 11.25
N ASN A 245 -8.94 -5.90 11.04
CA ASN A 245 -8.22 -7.04 11.58
C ASN A 245 -7.32 -6.65 12.77
N ASP A 246 -7.22 -5.37 13.11
CA ASP A 246 -6.42 -4.90 14.24
C ASP A 246 -6.90 -5.54 15.56
N LEU A 247 -5.94 -6.11 16.29
CA LEU A 247 -6.21 -6.86 17.53
C LEU A 247 -6.07 -6.00 18.79
N TRP A 248 -5.70 -4.73 18.64
CA TRP A 248 -5.50 -3.85 19.78
C TRP A 248 -6.82 -3.25 20.24
N ASN A 249 -7.26 -3.65 21.43
CA ASN A 249 -8.60 -3.36 21.96
C ASN A 249 -8.61 -2.19 22.97
N ASP A 250 -7.79 -1.16 22.75
CA ASP A 250 -7.88 0.05 23.57
C ASP A 250 -9.06 0.92 23.14
N LYS A 251 -9.53 1.80 24.04
CA LYS A 251 -10.68 2.69 23.79
C LYS A 251 -10.56 3.48 22.48
N ASN A 252 -9.36 3.93 22.12
CA ASN A 252 -9.17 4.69 20.88
C ASN A 252 -9.26 3.79 19.65
N SER A 253 -8.64 2.61 19.66
CA SER A 253 -8.67 1.69 18.52
C SER A 253 -10.08 1.13 18.28
N VAL A 254 -10.82 0.79 19.34
CA VAL A 254 -12.24 0.39 19.24
C VAL A 254 -13.08 1.52 18.62
N LYS A 255 -12.91 2.75 19.11
CA LYS A 255 -13.63 3.92 18.57
C LYS A 255 -13.28 4.15 17.09
N VAL A 256 -12.00 4.09 16.73
CA VAL A 256 -11.56 4.21 15.32
C VAL A 256 -12.18 3.13 14.46
N GLN A 257 -12.21 1.89 14.93
CA GLN A 257 -12.80 0.79 14.17
C GLN A 257 -14.29 1.00 13.91
N GLN A 258 -15.03 1.46 14.92
CA GLN A 258 -16.45 1.81 14.79
C GLN A 258 -16.65 2.98 13.81
N ASN A 259 -15.84 4.02 13.93
CA ASN A 259 -15.87 5.18 13.03
C ASN A 259 -15.58 4.78 11.58
N LEU A 260 -14.54 3.97 11.35
CA LEU A 260 -14.23 3.47 10.01
C LEU A 260 -15.37 2.64 9.44
N ASN A 261 -15.99 1.75 10.23
CA ASN A 261 -17.16 0.99 9.78
C ASN A 261 -18.29 1.92 9.33
N MET A 262 -18.63 2.95 10.12
CA MET A 262 -19.66 3.93 9.75
C MET A 262 -19.29 4.73 8.50
N ILE A 263 -18.03 5.19 8.39
CA ILE A 263 -17.55 5.95 7.22
C ILE A 263 -17.65 5.10 5.95
N PHE A 264 -17.18 3.85 5.98
CA PHE A 264 -17.22 2.96 4.82
C PHE A 264 -18.65 2.58 4.43
N GLU A 265 -19.52 2.25 5.40
CA GLU A 265 -20.92 1.93 5.14
C GLU A 265 -21.66 3.12 4.53
N ARG A 266 -21.42 4.32 5.05
CA ARG A 266 -22.05 5.54 4.53
C ARG A 266 -21.59 5.90 3.13
N ASN A 267 -20.29 5.82 2.86
CA ASN A 267 -19.74 6.18 1.55
C ASN A 267 -20.03 5.12 0.49
N PHE A 268 -20.15 3.84 0.88
CA PHE A 268 -20.13 2.73 -0.08
C PHE A 268 -21.09 1.58 0.20
N GLY A 269 -21.93 1.64 1.24
CA GLY A 269 -22.86 0.57 1.61
C GLY A 269 -23.81 0.19 0.47
N CYS A 270 -24.18 1.15 -0.38
CA CYS A 270 -24.96 0.90 -1.60
C CYS A 270 -24.29 -0.05 -2.61
N LYS A 271 -22.96 -0.26 -2.50
CA LYS A 271 -22.15 -1.16 -3.32
C LYS A 271 -22.01 -2.56 -2.69
N VAL A 272 -22.55 -2.80 -1.49
CA VAL A 272 -22.42 -4.05 -0.73
C VAL A 272 -23.75 -4.83 -0.69
N GLY A 273 -23.71 -6.13 -0.93
CA GLY A 273 -24.87 -7.03 -0.83
C GLY A 273 -24.84 -8.20 -1.81
N LYS A 274 -25.77 -9.16 -1.66
CA LYS A 274 -25.82 -10.43 -2.41
C LYS A 274 -25.75 -10.29 -3.95
N HIS A 275 -26.24 -9.17 -4.48
CA HIS A 275 -26.26 -8.87 -5.91
C HIS A 275 -25.62 -7.50 -6.23
N ARG A 276 -24.72 -7.01 -5.37
CA ARG A 276 -23.99 -5.76 -5.56
C ARG A 276 -22.53 -6.05 -5.95
N HIS A 277 -21.74 -5.00 -6.15
CA HIS A 277 -20.34 -5.10 -6.57
C HIS A 277 -19.44 -5.80 -5.56
N PHE A 278 -19.79 -5.72 -4.27
CA PHE A 278 -19.07 -6.36 -3.17
C PHE A 278 -20.02 -7.23 -2.37
N LYS A 279 -19.56 -8.40 -1.93
CA LYS A 279 -20.36 -9.31 -1.08
C LYS A 279 -20.43 -8.81 0.35
N SER A 280 -19.40 -8.09 0.82
CA SER A 280 -19.31 -7.57 2.17
C SER A 280 -18.54 -6.26 2.24
N ILE A 281 -18.74 -5.50 3.33
CA ILE A 281 -17.95 -4.29 3.60
C ILE A 281 -16.46 -4.60 3.77
N LYS A 282 -16.12 -5.80 4.27
CA LYS A 282 -14.73 -6.26 4.43
C LYS A 282 -14.03 -6.42 3.08
N GLU A 283 -14.72 -7.02 2.10
CA GLU A 283 -14.22 -7.13 0.72
C GLU A 283 -14.01 -5.74 0.10
N LEU A 284 -14.95 -4.81 0.34
CA LEU A 284 -14.82 -3.44 -0.13
C LEU A 284 -13.62 -2.71 0.48
N LYS A 285 -13.44 -2.81 1.80
CA LYS A 285 -12.29 -2.25 2.51
C LYS A 285 -10.96 -2.82 2.00
N TYR A 286 -10.93 -4.12 1.69
CA TYR A 286 -9.76 -4.77 1.11
C TYR A 286 -9.39 -4.18 -0.25
N VAL A 287 -10.36 -4.02 -1.15
CA VAL A 287 -10.11 -3.38 -2.45
C VAL A 287 -9.73 -1.91 -2.29
N TRP A 288 -10.42 -1.18 -1.39
CA TRP A 288 -10.06 0.21 -1.09
C TRP A 288 -8.62 0.34 -0.60
N TRP A 289 -8.17 -0.56 0.28
CA TRP A 289 -6.78 -0.59 0.74
C TRP A 289 -5.83 -0.78 -0.44
N ILE A 290 -6.01 -1.81 -1.27
CA ILE A 290 -5.15 -2.08 -2.44
C ILE A 290 -5.00 -0.84 -3.33
N LEU A 291 -6.10 -0.12 -3.57
CA LEU A 291 -6.11 1.04 -4.46
C LEU A 291 -5.44 2.29 -3.88
N ASN A 292 -5.28 2.38 -2.56
CA ASN A 292 -4.84 3.60 -1.88
C ASN A 292 -3.58 3.43 -1.03
N ARG A 293 -3.17 2.19 -0.74
CA ARG A 293 -2.07 1.84 0.18
C ARG A 293 -0.72 2.46 -0.17
N ASP A 294 -0.44 2.69 -1.45
CA ASP A 294 0.85 3.25 -1.86
C ASP A 294 0.98 4.72 -1.44
N LYS A 295 -0.14 5.45 -1.40
CA LYS A 295 -0.17 6.83 -0.88
C LYS A 295 0.09 6.88 0.62
N ILE A 296 -0.39 5.87 1.35
CA ILE A 296 -0.14 5.70 2.79
C ILE A 296 1.33 5.33 3.03
N TRP A 297 1.93 4.53 2.15
CA TRP A 297 3.37 4.26 2.21
C TRP A 297 4.21 5.50 1.89
N ASP A 298 3.81 6.25 0.86
CA ASP A 298 4.49 7.47 0.45
C ASP A 298 4.47 8.54 1.53
N SER A 299 3.34 8.72 2.23
CA SER A 299 3.23 9.64 3.36
C SER A 299 4.17 9.27 4.51
N MET A 300 4.31 7.98 4.85
CA MET A 300 5.30 7.54 5.85
C MET A 300 6.73 7.92 5.44
N LYS A 301 7.08 7.79 4.16
CA LYS A 301 8.38 8.25 3.64
C LYS A 301 8.54 9.77 3.74
N CYS A 302 7.49 10.55 3.48
CA CYS A 302 7.53 12.01 3.68
C CYS A 302 7.90 12.33 5.14
N GLY A 303 7.28 11.65 6.10
CA GLY A 303 7.56 11.82 7.52
C GLY A 303 9.01 11.51 7.90
N ILE A 304 9.60 10.47 7.31
CA ILE A 304 11.02 10.14 7.47
C ILE A 304 11.89 11.28 6.91
N GLN A 305 11.62 11.72 5.69
CA GLN A 305 12.39 12.75 4.99
C GLN A 305 12.38 14.10 5.69
N GLU A 306 11.30 14.44 6.43
CA GLU A 306 11.23 15.66 7.24
C GLU A 306 12.27 15.71 8.36
N VAL A 307 12.72 14.56 8.86
CA VAL A 307 13.57 14.47 10.06
C VAL A 307 14.91 13.78 9.80
N ASP A 308 15.08 13.13 8.64
CA ASP A 308 16.32 12.47 8.27
C ASP A 308 17.15 13.33 7.30
N PRO A 309 18.25 13.95 7.77
CA PRO A 309 19.10 14.78 6.90
C PRO A 309 19.79 13.96 5.79
N ARG A 310 19.88 12.64 5.95
CA ARG A 310 20.50 11.71 5.00
C ARG A 310 19.59 11.35 3.83
N ARG A 311 18.30 11.74 3.87
CA ARG A 311 17.26 11.41 2.87
C ARG A 311 17.15 9.90 2.59
N ILE A 312 17.28 9.09 3.64
CA ILE A 312 17.16 7.63 3.55
C ILE A 312 15.73 7.26 3.15
N SER A 313 15.61 6.19 2.37
CA SER A 313 14.33 5.64 1.94
C SER A 313 14.21 4.19 2.40
N CYS A 314 13.10 3.89 3.08
CA CYS A 314 12.71 2.52 3.36
C CYS A 314 12.11 1.87 2.12
N LYS A 315 12.43 0.59 1.93
CA LYS A 315 11.71 -0.27 0.99
C LYS A 315 10.51 -0.87 1.71
N LYS A 316 9.36 -0.83 1.03
CA LYS A 316 8.16 -1.54 1.45
C LYS A 316 8.45 -3.03 1.35
N LEU A 317 8.26 -3.76 2.44
CA LEU A 317 8.24 -5.22 2.42
C LEU A 317 6.99 -5.63 1.61
N ASP A 318 7.18 -6.50 0.62
CA ASP A 318 6.06 -6.99 -0.18
C ASP A 318 5.08 -7.71 0.77
N GLU A 319 3.78 -7.41 0.69
CA GLU A 319 2.71 -7.96 1.57
C GLU A 319 2.51 -9.50 1.45
N LEU A 320 3.45 -10.21 0.83
CA LEU A 320 3.46 -11.64 0.53
C LEU A 320 4.70 -12.37 1.11
N GLU A 321 5.56 -11.66 1.83
CA GLU A 321 6.41 -12.28 2.86
C GLU A 321 5.62 -12.31 4.19
#